data_AF-A0A2V6CLA5-F1
#
_entry.id   AF-A0A2V6CLA5-F1
#
_cell.length_a   1.000
_cell.length_b   1.000
_cell.length_c   1.000
_cell.angle_alpha   90.00
_cell.angle_beta   90.00
_cell.angle_gamma   90.00
#
_symmetry.space_group_name_H-M   'P 1'
#
loop_
_entity.id
_entity.type
_entity.pdbx_description
1 polymer ?
#
loop_
_entity_poly.entity_id
_entity_poly.type
_entity_poly.pdbx_seq_one_letter_code
_entity_poly.pdbx_strand_id
1 'polypeptide(L)' 'MGNGTLLASNDNWKDSQQAEIQASGFAPPNDNESAIIIERPPANTTAIVSGKNNTIGNALVDVYILPNM' A
#
# COMPACT_ATOMS: atom_id res chain seq x y z
N MET A 1 14.03 -15.79 -14.94
CA MET A 1 13.55 -15.63 -13.56
C MET A 1 12.79 -14.31 -13.54
N GLY A 2 11.46 -14.35 -13.40
CA GLY A 2 10.64 -13.15 -13.50
C GLY A 2 10.76 -12.35 -12.21
N ASN A 3 11.25 -11.11 -12.31
CA ASN A 3 10.99 -10.12 -11.27
C ASN A 3 9.46 -10.00 -11.19
N GLY A 4 8.86 -10.35 -10.05
CA GLY A 4 7.41 -10.36 -9.89
C GLY A 4 6.76 -9.09 -10.44
N THR A 5 5.57 -9.21 -11.03
CA THR A 5 4.86 -8.05 -11.60
C THR A 5 4.49 -7.08 -10.48
N LEU A 6 4.85 -5.81 -10.64
CA LEU A 6 4.40 -4.74 -9.73
C LEU A 6 2.89 -4.61 -9.84
N LEU A 7 2.19 -4.85 -8.73
CA LEU A 7 0.73 -4.71 -8.68
C LEU A 7 0.34 -3.24 -8.43
N ALA A 8 0.99 -2.58 -7.48
CA ALA A 8 0.76 -1.19 -7.12
C ALA A 8 1.94 -0.63 -6.32
N SER A 9 2.08 0.69 -6.32
CA SER A 9 3.05 1.43 -5.50
C SER A 9 2.46 2.76 -5.08
N ASN A 10 2.73 3.20 -3.86
CA ASN A 10 2.32 4.50 -3.38
C ASN A 10 3.34 5.04 -2.36
N ASP A 11 3.53 6.34 -2.35
CA ASP A 11 4.39 7.08 -1.41
C ASP A 11 3.51 7.87 -0.44
N ASN A 12 2.59 8.69 -0.96
CA ASN A 12 1.62 9.47 -0.20
C ASN A 12 0.22 8.95 -0.47
N TRP A 13 -0.50 8.48 0.55
CA TRP A 13 -1.76 7.74 0.36
C TRP A 13 -2.83 8.49 -0.45
N LYS A 14 -2.80 9.82 -0.45
CA LYS A 14 -3.74 10.66 -1.21
C LYS A 14 -3.44 10.76 -2.71
N ASP A 15 -2.26 10.36 -3.18
CA ASP A 15 -1.83 10.60 -4.57
C ASP A 15 -2.60 9.78 -5.60
N SER A 16 -3.17 8.63 -5.21
CA SER A 16 -3.80 7.69 -6.15
C SER A 16 -5.20 7.22 -5.74
N GLN A 17 -5.36 6.74 -4.50
CA GLN A 17 -6.57 6.03 -4.05
C GLN A 17 -7.27 6.74 -2.88
N GLN A 18 -7.18 8.07 -2.81
CA GLN A 18 -7.67 8.84 -1.66
C GLN A 18 -9.10 8.47 -1.27
N ALA A 19 -10.04 8.45 -2.22
CA ALA A 19 -11.45 8.22 -1.94
C ALA A 19 -11.72 6.80 -1.39
N GLU A 20 -11.13 5.78 -1.99
CA GLU A 20 -11.26 4.37 -1.56
C GLU A 20 -10.59 4.15 -0.19
N ILE A 21 -9.40 4.69 0.01
CA ILE A 21 -8.67 4.60 1.27
C ILE A 21 -9.45 5.32 2.39
N GLN A 22 -10.02 6.50 2.12
CA GLN A 22 -10.91 7.18 3.07
C GLN A 22 -12.16 6.36 3.39
N ALA A 23 -12.83 5.82 2.37
CA ALA A 23 -14.03 5.01 2.53
C ALA A 23 -13.76 3.69 3.29
N SER A 24 -12.54 3.15 3.20
CA SER A 24 -12.14 1.92 3.91
C SER A 24 -12.10 2.07 5.43
N GLY A 25 -11.97 3.30 5.94
CA GLY A 25 -11.74 3.57 7.36
C GLY A 25 -10.29 3.36 7.83
N PHE A 26 -9.37 2.97 6.93
CA PHE A 26 -7.95 2.74 7.22
C PHE A 26 -7.04 3.81 6.61
N ALA A 27 -7.54 5.03 6.41
CA ALA A 27 -6.71 6.14 5.96
C ALA A 27 -5.61 6.46 6.99
N PRO A 28 -4.33 6.51 6.59
CA PRO A 28 -3.25 6.94 7.48
C PRO A 28 -3.47 8.37 8.00
N PRO A 29 -3.09 8.68 9.25
CA PRO A 29 -3.25 10.01 9.81
C PRO A 29 -2.32 11.07 9.20
N ASN A 30 -1.16 10.67 8.64
CA ASN A 30 -0.23 11.58 7.96
C ASN A 30 -0.30 11.39 6.44
N ASP A 31 -0.41 12.51 5.72
CA ASP A 31 -0.49 12.52 4.26
C ASP A 31 0.74 11.90 3.58
N ASN A 32 1.90 11.91 4.23
CA ASN A 32 3.14 11.31 3.71
C ASN A 32 3.29 9.81 4.02
N GLU A 33 2.27 9.17 4.58
CA GLU A 33 2.27 7.73 4.77
C GLU A 33 1.73 7.02 3.53
N SER A 34 2.28 5.85 3.26
CA SER A 34 1.87 5.03 2.12
C SER A 34 0.70 4.14 2.49
N ALA A 35 -0.31 4.07 1.61
CA ALA A 35 -1.36 3.07 1.66
C ALA A 35 -1.76 2.66 0.25
N ILE A 36 -2.10 1.38 0.09
CA ILE A 36 -2.45 0.75 -1.17
C ILE A 36 -3.64 -0.16 -0.91
N ILE A 37 -4.66 -0.07 -1.78
CA ILE A 37 -5.72 -1.05 -1.86
C ILE A 37 -5.58 -1.77 -3.20
N ILE A 38 -5.58 -3.10 -3.20
CA ILE A 38 -5.57 -3.92 -4.42
C ILE A 38 -6.73 -4.90 -4.41
N GLU A 39 -7.23 -5.23 -5.60
CA GLU A 39 -7.97 -6.48 -5.79
C GLU A 39 -7.04 -7.64 -5.49
N ARG A 40 -7.42 -8.49 -4.53
CA ARG A 40 -6.56 -9.58 -4.06
C ARG A 40 -6.37 -10.63 -5.18
N PRO A 41 -5.14 -10.82 -5.69
CA PRO A 41 -4.88 -11.86 -6.69
C PRO A 41 -5.08 -13.27 -6.10
N PRO A 42 -5.34 -14.29 -6.93
CA PRO A 42 -5.45 -15.68 -6.47
C PRO A 42 -4.09 -16.25 -6.03
N ALA A 43 -2.98 -15.64 -6.44
CA ALA A 43 -1.63 -16.05 -6.07
C ALA A 43 -1.08 -15.22 -4.89
N ASN A 44 -0.08 -15.77 -4.21
CA ASN A 44 0.62 -15.08 -3.13
C ASN A 44 1.21 -13.75 -3.60
N THR A 45 1.09 -12.73 -2.75
CA THR A 45 1.58 -11.38 -3.00
C THR A 45 2.55 -10.97 -1.90
N THR A 46 3.60 -10.23 -2.26
CA THR A 46 4.59 -9.70 -1.32
C THR A 46 4.43 -8.19 -1.22
N ALA A 47 4.27 -7.67 0.00
CA ALA A 47 4.42 -6.25 0.28
C ALA A 47 5.90 -5.89 0.46
N ILE A 48 6.36 -4.84 -0.21
CA ILE A 48 7.73 -4.34 -0.11
C ILE A 48 7.67 -2.91 0.42
N VAL A 49 8.42 -2.63 1.50
CA VAL A 49 8.61 -1.27 2.03
C VAL A 49 10.04 -0.85 1.76
N SER A 50 10.20 0.37 1.24
CA SER A 50 11.49 0.98 0.97
C SER A 50 11.46 2.45 1.33
N GLY A 51 12.55 2.97 1.90
CA GLY A 51 12.67 4.40 2.14
C GLY A 51 12.79 5.19 0.83
N LYS A 52 12.02 6.29 0.73
CA LYS A 52 12.08 7.21 -0.41
C LYS A 52 13.52 7.71 -0.60
N ASN A 53 13.96 7.83 -1.85
CA ASN A 53 15.31 8.26 -2.21
C ASN A 53 16.42 7.40 -1.56
N ASN A 54 16.18 6.10 -1.37
CA ASN A 54 17.12 5.14 -0.76
C ASN A 54 17.47 5.46 0.70
N THR A 55 16.56 6.11 1.42
CA THR A 55 16.70 6.31 2.86
C THR A 55 16.44 5.01 3.63
N ILE A 56 16.86 4.95 4.88
CA ILE A 56 16.62 3.82 5.78
C ILE A 56 15.86 4.29 7.02
N GLY A 57 15.13 3.36 7.64
CA GLY A 57 14.37 3.62 8.84
C GLY A 57 13.61 2.38 9.29
N ASN A 58 12.84 2.53 10.36
CA ASN A 58 11.92 1.50 10.81
C ASN A 58 10.54 1.76 10.20
N ALA A 59 9.85 0.70 9.78
CA ALA A 59 8.48 0.76 9.28
C ALA A 59 7.62 -0.28 9.98
N LEU A 60 6.35 0.06 10.19
CA LEU A 60 5.30 -0.88 10.54
C LEU A 60 4.45 -1.12 9.29
N VAL A 61 4.04 -2.37 9.09
CA VAL A 61 3.16 -2.75 7.98
C VAL A 61 1.97 -3.49 8.56
N ASP A 62 0.78 -2.97 8.29
CA ASP A 62 -0.48 -3.64 8.58
C ASP A 62 -1.14 -4.07 7.27
N VAL A 63 -1.74 -5.26 7.28
CA VAL A 63 -2.45 -5.82 6.12
C VAL A 63 -3.86 -6.19 6.54
N TYR A 64 -4.84 -5.62 5.85
CA TYR A 64 -6.26 -5.81 6.12
C TYR A 64 -6.96 -6.47 4.93
N ILE A 65 -7.93 -7.33 5.20
CA ILE A 65 -8.89 -7.80 4.19
C ILE A 65 -10.12 -6.90 4.31
N LEU A 66 -10.42 -6.15 3.27
CA LEU A 66 -11.61 -5.30 3.21
C LEU A 66 -12.82 -6.14 2.76
N PRO A 67 -13.91 -6.20 3.53
CA PRO A 67 -15.02 -7.11 3.24
C PRO A 67 -15.88 -6.72 2.04
N ASN A 68 -15.76 -5.50 1.49
CA ASN A 68 -16.66 -4.96 0.46
C ASN A 68 -15.94 -4.11 -0.60
N MET A 69 -14.96 -4.70 -1.29
CA MET A 69 -14.37 -4.09 -2.50
C MET A 69 -15.24 -4.40 -3.72
#